data_AF-A0A820XZ11-F1
#
_entry.id   AF-A0A820XZ11-F1
#
_cell.length_a   1.000
_cell.length_b   1.000
_cell.length_c   1.000
_cell.angle_alpha   90.00
_cell.angle_beta   90.00
_cell.angle_gamma   90.00
#
_symmetry.space_group_name_H-M   'P 1'
#
loop_
_entity.id
_entity.type
_entity.pdbx_description
1 polymer ?
#
loop_
_entity_poly.entity_id
_entity_poly.type
_entity_poly.pdbx_seq_one_letter_code
_entity_poly.pdbx_strand_id
1 'polypeptide(L)'
;MGPVIQHIRCTCSLCNGDGQIIHPENRCKTCDGKKLCQQKKELDVHIAHGSQHSETIKFIGEGNQTPNGETGTVYVILEQEPHATFTRKDDDLIMNMEINLTESLCGFQRTITLLDGHNILINHPHGKPIVPDSYRCLKGY
;
A
#
# COMPACT_ATOMS: atom_id res chain seq x y z
N MET A 1 -30.85 47.07 24.57
CA MET A 1 -29.95 46.10 23.91
C MET A 1 -29.37 46.79 22.70
N GLY A 2 -28.10 47.23 22.78
CA GLY A 2 -27.45 47.99 21.71
C GLY A 2 -27.13 47.10 20.50
N PRO A 3 -26.99 47.68 19.29
CA PRO A 3 -26.73 46.92 18.08
C PRO A 3 -25.37 46.22 18.15
N VAL A 4 -25.35 44.93 17.85
CA VAL A 4 -24.12 44.15 17.73
C VAL A 4 -23.52 44.44 16.35
N ILE A 5 -22.33 45.05 16.34
CA ILE A 5 -21.58 45.30 15.11
C ILE A 5 -20.55 44.19 14.96
N GLN A 6 -20.67 43.39 13.90
CA GLN A 6 -19.71 42.35 13.55
C GLN A 6 -18.70 42.92 12.55
N HIS A 7 -17.43 43.03 12.96
CA HIS A 7 -16.33 43.35 12.06
C HIS A 7 -15.77 42.06 11.46
N ILE A 8 -15.90 41.90 10.15
CA ILE A 8 -15.24 40.82 9.40
C ILE A 8 -13.80 41.27 9.13
N ARG A 9 -12.83 40.49 9.61
CA ARG A 9 -11.41 40.70 9.31
C ARG A 9 -11.03 39.88 8.09
N CYS A 10 -10.53 40.54 7.06
CA CYS A 10 -9.97 39.90 5.88
C CYS A 10 -8.44 39.87 5.98
N THR A 11 -7.79 38.98 5.23
CA THR A 11 -6.33 38.95 5.12
C THR A 11 -5.83 40.27 4.51
N CYS A 12 -4.76 40.83 5.08
CA CYS A 12 -4.18 42.07 4.57
C CYS A 12 -3.61 41.84 3.17
N SER A 13 -4.01 42.65 2.20
CA SER A 13 -3.62 42.49 0.78
C SER A 13 -2.12 42.71 0.51
N LEU A 14 -1.41 43.39 1.42
CA LEU A 14 0.01 43.71 1.29
C LEU A 14 0.91 42.61 1.85
N CYS A 15 0.53 41.96 2.94
CA CYS A 15 1.33 40.90 3.58
C CYS A 15 0.71 39.50 3.43
N ASN A 16 -0.50 39.38 2.87
CA ASN A 16 -1.25 38.13 2.69
C ASN A 16 -1.33 37.23 3.94
N GLY A 17 -1.18 37.80 5.14
CA GLY A 17 -1.19 37.06 6.40
C GLY A 17 0.19 36.67 6.94
N ASP A 18 1.30 36.91 6.22
CA ASP A 18 2.67 36.63 6.71
C ASP A 18 3.16 37.63 7.76
N GLY A 19 2.50 38.79 7.91
CA GLY A 19 2.85 39.83 8.91
C GLY A 19 4.13 40.60 8.60
N GLN A 20 4.85 40.25 7.54
CA GLN A 20 6.07 40.91 7.08
C GLN A 20 6.01 41.17 5.57
N ILE A 21 6.60 42.28 5.12
CA ILE A 21 6.69 42.65 3.71
C ILE A 21 8.17 42.64 3.33
N ILE A 22 8.52 41.84 2.33
CA ILE A 22 9.88 41.73 1.82
C ILE A 22 10.00 42.56 0.54
N HIS A 23 10.92 43.53 0.52
CA HIS A 23 11.21 44.33 -0.66
C HIS A 23 11.62 43.42 -1.85
N PRO A 24 11.12 43.67 -3.07
CA PRO A 24 11.35 42.79 -4.23
C PRO A 24 12.82 42.48 -4.50
N GLU A 25 13.71 43.45 -4.32
CA GLU A 25 15.16 43.33 -4.51
C GLU A 25 15.83 42.36 -3.52
N ASN A 26 15.24 42.17 -2.34
CA ASN A 26 15.77 41.33 -1.26
C ASN A 26 15.09 39.94 -1.20
N ARG A 27 14.23 39.61 -2.18
CA ARG A 27 13.57 38.30 -2.23
C ARG A 27 14.56 37.22 -2.65
N CYS A 28 14.45 36.05 -2.01
CA CYS A 28 15.23 34.89 -2.40
C CYS A 28 14.88 34.48 -3.83
N LYS A 29 15.89 34.32 -4.68
CA LYS A 29 15.71 33.96 -6.10
C LYS A 29 15.07 32.58 -6.30
N THR A 30 15.21 31.68 -5.32
CA THR A 30 14.76 30.29 -5.42
C THR A 30 13.30 30.11 -4.98
N CYS A 31 12.87 30.79 -3.91
CA CYS A 31 11.51 30.66 -3.37
C CYS A 31 10.63 31.91 -3.59
N ASP A 32 11.19 33.02 -4.10
CA ASP A 32 10.51 34.31 -4.29
C ASP A 32 9.75 34.81 -3.04
N GLY A 33 10.33 34.56 -1.85
CA GLY A 33 9.73 34.92 -0.57
C GLY A 33 8.65 33.95 -0.06
N LYS A 34 8.35 32.85 -0.77
CA LYS A 34 7.36 31.83 -0.37
C LYS A 34 7.85 30.86 0.72
N LYS A 35 9.12 30.96 1.13
CA LYS A 35 9.77 30.14 2.18
C LYS A 35 9.86 28.62 1.89
N LEU A 36 9.24 28.13 0.81
CA LEU A 36 9.23 26.73 0.38
C LEU A 36 9.73 26.61 -1.07
N CYS A 37 10.39 25.50 -1.37
CA CYS A 37 10.83 25.09 -2.70
C CYS A 37 10.40 23.65 -2.97
N GLN A 38 10.08 23.33 -4.23
CA GLN A 38 9.84 21.93 -4.61
C GLN A 38 11.18 21.19 -4.75
N GLN A 39 11.27 20.04 -4.10
CA GLN A 39 12.43 19.16 -4.16
C GLN A 39 11.99 17.75 -4.57
N LYS A 40 12.76 17.11 -5.45
CA LYS A 40 12.61 15.68 -5.75
C LYS A 40 13.54 14.91 -4.83
N LYS A 41 12.99 13.90 -4.15
CA LYS A 41 13.73 12.99 -3.28
C LYS A 41 13.30 11.57 -3.60
N GLU A 42 14.27 10.67 -3.69
CA GLU A 42 14.05 9.24 -3.87
C GLU A 42 14.03 8.59 -2.49
N LEU A 43 13.06 7.69 -2.25
CA LEU A 43 12.87 6.96 -1.00
C LEU A 43 12.95 5.46 -1.30
N ASP A 44 13.92 4.79 -0.69
CA ASP A 44 14.05 3.34 -0.79
C ASP A 44 13.09 2.67 0.19
N VAL A 45 12.14 1.92 -0.35
CA VAL A 45 11.16 1.17 0.44
C VAL A 45 11.60 -0.29 0.51
N HIS A 46 11.94 -0.77 1.70
CA HIS A 46 12.22 -2.17 1.94
C HIS A 46 10.93 -2.93 2.29
N ILE A 47 10.55 -3.89 1.47
CA ILE A 47 9.39 -4.76 1.71
C ILE A 47 9.91 -6.07 2.30
N ALA A 48 9.47 -6.39 3.51
CA ALA A 48 9.84 -7.64 4.17
C ALA A 48 9.09 -8.82 3.56
N HIS A 49 9.74 -9.99 3.57
CA HIS A 49 9.09 -11.23 3.17
C HIS A 49 7.90 -11.50 4.09
N GLY A 50 6.75 -11.85 3.51
CA GLY A 50 5.52 -12.09 4.26
C GLY A 50 4.74 -10.83 4.66
N SER A 51 5.17 -9.63 4.23
CA SER A 51 4.39 -8.41 4.42
C SER A 51 2.93 -8.58 3.99
N GLN A 52 2.02 -8.04 4.80
CA GLN A 52 0.59 -8.28 4.66
C GLN A 52 -0.04 -7.27 3.71
N HIS A 53 -1.18 -7.64 3.13
CA HIS A 53 -1.98 -6.69 2.36
C HIS A 53 -2.40 -5.51 3.24
N SER A 54 -2.33 -4.28 2.71
CA SER A 54 -2.62 -3.02 3.40
C SER A 54 -1.69 -2.65 4.55
N GLU A 55 -0.55 -3.35 4.69
CA GLU A 55 0.49 -2.95 5.63
C GLU A 55 1.03 -1.56 5.28
N THR A 56 1.24 -0.72 6.29
CA THR A 56 1.64 0.68 6.10
C THR A 56 3.05 0.92 6.61
N ILE A 57 3.95 1.32 5.71
CA ILE A 57 5.31 1.74 6.01
C ILE A 57 5.31 3.28 6.17
N LYS A 58 5.86 3.77 7.27
CA LYS A 58 5.84 5.20 7.64
C LYS A 58 7.22 5.82 7.50
N PHE A 59 7.30 6.91 6.74
CA PHE A 59 8.48 7.76 6.62
C PHE A 59 8.23 9.11 7.30
N ILE A 60 8.65 9.22 8.55
CA ILE A 60 8.43 10.40 9.38
C ILE A 60 9.36 11.52 8.90
N GLY A 61 8.81 12.71 8.67
CA GLY A 61 9.58 13.88 8.26
C GLY A 61 9.95 13.92 6.77
N GLU A 62 9.43 12.99 5.97
CA GLU A 62 9.63 12.93 4.51
C GLU A 62 8.46 13.53 3.72
N GLY A 63 7.43 14.05 4.40
CA GLY A 63 6.27 14.65 3.79
C GLY A 63 6.44 16.14 3.45
N ASN A 64 5.32 16.80 3.20
CA ASN A 64 5.33 18.24 2.91
C ASN A 64 5.76 19.04 4.14
N GLN A 65 6.68 19.97 3.94
CA GLN A 65 7.11 20.90 4.96
C GLN A 65 6.27 22.19 4.91
N THR A 66 6.03 22.77 6.08
CA THR A 66 5.42 24.11 6.20
C THR A 66 6.41 25.07 6.84
N PRO A 67 6.37 26.39 6.54
CA PRO A 67 7.40 27.32 7.02
C PRO A 67 7.52 27.45 8.54
N ASN A 68 6.42 27.18 9.27
CA ASN A 68 6.33 27.32 10.73
C ASN A 68 5.85 26.03 11.42
N GLY A 69 5.91 24.88 10.74
CA GLY A 69 5.36 23.62 11.26
C GLY A 69 6.28 22.43 11.03
N GLU A 70 5.92 21.31 11.64
CA GLU A 70 6.63 20.04 11.47
C GLU A 70 6.43 19.50 10.06
N THR A 71 7.43 18.75 9.58
CA THR A 71 7.35 18.08 8.29
C THR A 71 6.38 16.90 8.38
N GLY A 72 5.53 16.75 7.35
CA GLY A 72 4.58 15.66 7.28
C GLY A 72 5.23 14.27 7.25
N THR A 73 4.41 13.23 7.39
CA THR A 73 4.81 11.83 7.22
C THR A 73 4.32 11.32 5.88
N VAL A 74 5.16 10.58 5.17
CA VAL A 74 4.75 9.83 3.97
C VAL A 74 4.34 8.42 4.41
N TYR A 75 3.15 8.01 3.97
CA TYR A 75 2.62 6.67 4.19
C TYR A 75 2.68 5.89 2.88
N VAL A 76 3.39 4.78 2.89
CA VAL A 76 3.39 3.81 1.78
C VAL A 76 2.52 2.65 2.20
N ILE A 77 1.43 2.42 1.48
CA ILE A 77 0.49 1.32 1.74
C ILE A 77 0.80 0.22 0.73
N LEU A 78 1.07 -0.98 1.23
CA LEU A 78 1.34 -2.14 0.39
C LEU A 78 0.02 -2.69 -0.16
N GLU A 79 -0.09 -2.75 -1.48
CA GLU A 79 -1.21 -3.37 -2.17
C GLU A 79 -0.77 -4.70 -2.77
N GLN A 80 -1.46 -5.77 -2.40
CA GLN A 80 -1.20 -7.10 -2.94
C GLN A 80 -1.86 -7.22 -4.32
N GLU A 81 -1.06 -7.47 -5.34
CA GLU A 81 -1.58 -7.74 -6.68
C GLU A 81 -2.29 -9.11 -6.72
N PRO A 82 -3.45 -9.21 -7.39
CA PRO A 82 -4.15 -10.47 -7.55
C PRO A 82 -3.36 -11.40 -8.47
N HIS A 83 -3.13 -12.64 -8.02
CA HIS A 83 -2.47 -13.67 -8.82
C HIS A 83 -3.50 -14.56 -9.52
N ALA A 84 -3.18 -15.04 -10.74
CA ALA A 84 -4.11 -15.81 -11.56
C ALA A 84 -4.46 -17.19 -10.95
N THR A 85 -3.51 -17.82 -10.26
CA THR A 85 -3.68 -19.18 -9.71
C THR A 85 -3.82 -19.23 -8.20
N PHE A 86 -3.23 -18.27 -7.48
CA PHE A 86 -3.09 -18.32 -6.03
C PHE A 86 -3.82 -17.14 -5.39
N THR A 87 -4.61 -17.42 -4.38
CA THR A 87 -5.19 -16.41 -3.51
C THR A 87 -4.53 -16.56 -2.15
N ARG A 88 -3.81 -15.53 -1.71
CA ARG A 88 -3.25 -15.50 -0.36
C ARG A 88 -4.36 -15.25 0.64
N LYS A 89 -4.38 -16.04 1.71
CA LYS A 89 -5.21 -15.83 2.88
C LYS A 89 -4.31 -15.92 4.09
N ASP A 90 -4.02 -14.79 4.71
CA ASP A 90 -3.07 -14.67 5.81
C ASP A 90 -1.68 -15.24 5.43
N ASP A 91 -1.27 -16.32 6.06
CA ASP A 91 0.01 -17.01 5.80
C ASP A 91 -0.16 -18.22 4.86
N ASP A 92 -1.39 -18.52 4.42
CA ASP A 92 -1.69 -19.64 3.54
C ASP A 92 -1.92 -19.20 2.08
N LEU A 93 -1.58 -20.09 1.15
CA LEU A 93 -1.90 -19.95 -0.28
C LEU A 93 -3.02 -20.90 -0.67
N ILE A 94 -4.09 -20.34 -1.22
CA ILE A 94 -5.27 -21.08 -1.69
C ILE A 94 -5.22 -21.15 -3.22
N MET A 95 -5.38 -22.35 -3.77
CA MET A 95 -5.49 -22.58 -5.21
C MET A 95 -6.73 -23.42 -5.50
N ASN A 96 -7.54 -22.97 -6.45
CA ASN A 96 -8.66 -23.75 -6.94
C ASN A 96 -8.17 -24.71 -8.02
N MET A 97 -8.39 -26.01 -7.81
CA MET A 97 -8.06 -27.04 -8.78
C MET A 97 -9.34 -27.69 -9.31
N GLU A 98 -9.54 -27.57 -10.61
CA GLU A 98 -10.60 -28.31 -11.31
C GLU A 98 -10.14 -29.74 -11.56
N ILE A 99 -10.93 -30.69 -11.06
CA ILE A 99 -10.72 -32.13 -11.24
C ILE A 99 -11.93 -32.74 -11.95
N ASN A 100 -11.66 -33.71 -12.82
CA ASN A 100 -12.71 -34.47 -13.49
C ASN A 100 -13.36 -35.45 -12.52
N LEU A 101 -14.61 -35.85 -12.78
CA LEU A 101 -15.31 -36.85 -11.98
C LEU A 101 -14.53 -38.18 -11.91
N THR A 102 -13.91 -38.59 -13.02
CA THR A 102 -13.06 -39.78 -13.09
C THR A 102 -11.84 -39.68 -12.19
N GLU A 103 -11.17 -38.52 -12.17
CA GLU A 103 -10.01 -38.25 -11.30
C GLU A 103 -10.43 -38.23 -9.82
N SER A 104 -11.62 -37.71 -9.50
CA SER A 104 -12.17 -37.73 -8.14
C SER A 104 -12.40 -39.16 -7.63
N LEU A 105 -12.90 -40.07 -8.47
CA LEU A 105 -13.22 -41.46 -8.09
C LEU A 105 -12.00 -42.41 -8.16
N CYS A 106 -11.20 -42.29 -9.23
CA CYS A 106 -10.08 -43.20 -9.52
C CYS A 106 -8.75 -42.71 -8.93
N GLY A 107 -8.71 -41.52 -8.33
CA GLY A 107 -7.46 -40.89 -7.91
C GLY A 107 -6.73 -40.24 -9.07
N PHE A 108 -5.76 -39.39 -8.75
CA PHE A 108 -4.98 -38.65 -9.74
C PHE A 108 -3.57 -38.35 -9.23
N GLN A 109 -2.69 -38.10 -10.18
CA GLN A 109 -1.36 -37.59 -9.93
C GLN A 109 -1.16 -36.35 -10.80
N ARG A 110 -0.99 -35.19 -10.18
CA ARG A 110 -0.80 -33.90 -10.88
C ARG A 110 0.38 -33.14 -10.28
N THR A 111 1.07 -32.42 -11.15
CA THR A 111 2.17 -31.54 -10.77
C THR A 111 1.66 -30.11 -10.72
N ILE A 112 1.96 -29.39 -9.64
CA ILE A 112 1.65 -27.97 -9.47
C ILE A 112 2.95 -27.21 -9.32
N THR A 113 3.05 -26.07 -9.98
CA THR A 113 4.16 -25.14 -9.84
C THR A 113 3.83 -24.10 -8.76
N LEU A 114 4.69 -24.01 -7.75
CA LEU A 114 4.65 -22.99 -6.68
C LEU A 114 5.12 -21.62 -7.19
N LEU A 115 4.99 -20.60 -6.34
CA LEU A 115 5.51 -19.25 -6.60
C LEU A 115 7.04 -19.23 -6.79
N ASP A 116 7.76 -20.11 -6.09
CA ASP A 116 9.22 -20.24 -6.20
C ASP A 116 9.67 -20.99 -7.47
N GLY A 117 8.73 -21.43 -8.32
CA GLY A 117 9.01 -22.24 -9.51
C GLY A 117 9.24 -23.73 -9.21
N HIS A 118 9.19 -24.13 -7.94
CA HIS A 118 9.29 -25.53 -7.54
C HIS A 118 8.02 -26.30 -7.91
N ASN A 119 8.19 -27.52 -8.38
CA ASN A 119 7.09 -28.40 -8.78
C ASN A 119 6.79 -29.41 -7.67
N ILE A 120 5.56 -29.39 -7.17
CA ILE A 120 5.07 -30.37 -6.20
C ILE A 120 4.20 -31.38 -6.93
N LEU A 121 4.45 -32.66 -6.66
CA LEU A 121 3.60 -33.75 -7.12
C LEU A 121 2.50 -34.03 -6.09
N ILE A 122 1.25 -33.70 -6.42
CA ILE A 122 0.10 -34.13 -5.64
C ILE A 122 -0.37 -35.49 -6.15
N ASN A 123 -0.34 -36.47 -5.27
CA ASN A 123 -0.93 -37.79 -5.49
C ASN A 123 -2.17 -37.96 -4.61
N HIS A 124 -3.28 -38.40 -5.21
CA HIS A 124 -4.49 -38.81 -4.51
C HIS A 124 -4.78 -40.29 -4.80
N PRO A 125 -4.83 -41.17 -3.78
CA PRO A 125 -5.01 -42.59 -3.99
C PRO A 125 -6.41 -42.93 -4.51
N HIS A 126 -6.51 -44.04 -5.24
CA HIS A 126 -7.79 -44.61 -5.67
C HIS A 126 -8.64 -45.06 -4.48
N GLY A 127 -9.96 -45.00 -4.63
CA GLY A 127 -10.92 -45.52 -3.64
C GLY A 127 -11.29 -44.54 -2.51
N LYS A 128 -10.74 -43.32 -2.50
CA LYS A 128 -11.21 -42.23 -1.65
C LYS A 128 -11.81 -41.12 -2.54
N PRO A 129 -13.14 -41.01 -2.67
CA PRO A 129 -13.73 -39.98 -3.50
C PRO A 129 -13.45 -38.58 -2.93
N ILE A 130 -13.15 -37.62 -3.81
CA ILE A 130 -13.03 -36.20 -3.44
C ILE A 130 -14.40 -35.56 -3.57
N VAL A 131 -14.90 -35.01 -2.47
CA VAL A 131 -16.16 -34.25 -2.46
C VAL A 131 -15.91 -32.87 -3.06
N PRO A 132 -16.82 -32.32 -3.89
CA PRO A 132 -16.74 -30.94 -4.34
C PRO A 132 -16.56 -29.96 -3.17
N ASP A 133 -15.82 -28.88 -3.39
CA ASP A 133 -15.53 -27.84 -2.37
C ASP A 133 -14.80 -28.35 -1.12
N SER A 134 -14.20 -29.54 -1.17
CA SER A 134 -13.34 -30.02 -0.09
C SER A 134 -11.95 -29.41 -0.17
N TYR A 135 -11.38 -29.12 1.00
CA TYR A 135 -10.03 -28.57 1.12
C TYR A 135 -9.00 -29.68 1.34
N ARG A 136 -7.89 -29.60 0.61
CA ARG A 136 -6.70 -30.40 0.85
C ARG A 136 -5.56 -29.48 1.26
N CYS A 137 -5.09 -29.63 2.49
CA CYS A 137 -3.94 -28.88 3.01
C CYS A 137 -2.63 -29.62 2.70
N LEU A 138 -1.65 -28.90 2.18
CA LEU A 138 -0.27 -29.35 2.06
C LEU A 138 0.54 -28.59 3.10
N LYS A 139 1.26 -29.30 3.98
CA LYS A 139 2.06 -28.66 5.04
C LYS A 139 3.48 -28.46 4.55
N GLY A 140 4.06 -27.31 4.90
CA GLY A 140 5.46 -26.99 4.61
C GLY A 140 5.70 -26.34 3.25
N TYR A 141 4.63 -25.86 2.61
CA TYR A 141 4.62 -25.08 1.38
C TYR A 141 3.66 -23.91 1.53
#